data_AF-A0A846LT27-F1
#
_entry.id   AF-A0A846LT27-F1
#
_cell.length_a   1.000
_cell.length_b   1.000
_cell.length_c   1.000
_cell.angle_alpha   90.00
_cell.angle_beta   90.00
_cell.angle_gamma   90.00
#
_symmetry.space_group_name_H-M   'P 1'
#
loop_
_entity.id
_entity.type
_entity.pdbx_description
1 polymer ?
#
loop_
_entity_poly.entity_id
_entity_poly.type
_entity_poly.pdbx_seq_one_letter_code
_entity_poly.pdbx_strand_id
1 'polypeptide(L)' 'MSELLDHSVVPASALARMSCCVACGGPDVGDLPGDFDPQDWVAVLVCLTCDHRWSVSC' A
#
# COMPACT_ATOMS: atom_id res chain seq x y z
N MET A 1 -18.03 15.69 -22.39
CA MET A 1 -16.66 15.13 -22.36
C MET A 1 -16.41 14.75 -20.92
N SER A 2 -16.49 13.45 -20.60
CA SER A 2 -16.36 12.94 -19.23
C SER A 2 -14.91 12.98 -18.81
N GLU A 3 -14.51 14.02 -18.08
CA GLU A 3 -13.24 14.04 -17.37
C GLU A 3 -13.45 13.19 -16.11
N LEU A 4 -13.05 11.92 -16.23
CA LEU A 4 -13.04 10.94 -15.16
C LEU A 4 -12.30 11.55 -13.96
N LEU A 5 -12.95 11.48 -12.81
CA LEU A 5 -12.35 11.78 -11.52
C LEU A 5 -11.04 10.98 -11.39
N ASP A 6 -9.91 11.66 -11.55
CA ASP A 6 -8.59 11.23 -11.12
C ASP A 6 -8.64 11.18 -9.58
N HIS A 7 -9.33 10.17 -9.06
CA HIS A 7 -9.04 9.68 -7.73
C HIS A 7 -7.58 9.30 -7.81
N SER A 8 -6.70 10.15 -7.27
CA SER A 8 -5.27 9.90 -7.14
C SER A 8 -5.06 8.51 -6.56
N VAL A 9 -4.98 7.51 -7.43
CA VAL A 9 -4.38 6.23 -7.11
C VAL A 9 -2.91 6.60 -7.05
N VAL A 10 -2.45 6.98 -5.85
CA VAL A 10 -1.03 7.06 -5.59
C VAL A 10 -0.47 5.71 -6.07
N PRO A 11 0.35 5.68 -7.12
CA PRO A 11 0.82 4.43 -7.67
C PRO A 11 1.53 3.68 -6.54
N ALA A 12 1.15 2.42 -6.35
CA ALA A 12 1.72 1.59 -5.30
C ALA A 12 3.25 1.70 -5.32
N SER A 13 3.83 1.95 -4.15
CA SER A 13 5.26 2.13 -3.95
C SER A 13 6.02 0.89 -4.44
N ALA A 14 7.32 1.05 -4.67
CA ALA A 14 8.16 -0.10 -5.02
C ALA A 14 8.08 -1.21 -3.94
N LEU A 15 7.92 -0.81 -2.67
CA LEU A 15 7.75 -1.74 -1.56
C LEU A 15 6.44 -2.53 -1.70
N ALA A 16 5.31 -1.86 -1.91
CA ALA A 16 4.02 -2.51 -2.10
C ALA A 16 4.05 -3.48 -3.29
N ARG A 17 4.63 -3.07 -4.42
CA ARG A 17 4.71 -3.89 -5.65
C ARG A 17 5.62 -5.12 -5.55
N MET A 18 6.52 -5.15 -4.57
CA MET A 18 7.42 -6.28 -4.30
C MET A 18 6.94 -7.14 -3.13
N SER A 19 5.81 -6.80 -2.53
CA SER A 19 5.26 -7.47 -1.34
C SER A 19 4.13 -8.42 -1.72
N CYS A 20 3.98 -9.50 -0.94
CA CYS A 20 2.79 -10.32 -0.92
C CYS A 20 2.16 -10.24 0.47
N CYS A 21 0.83 -10.33 0.53
CA CYS A 21 0.14 -10.36 1.81
C CYS A 21 0.54 -11.62 2.60
N VAL A 22 0.99 -11.44 3.84
CA VAL A 22 1.36 -12.55 4.72
C VAL A 22 0.16 -13.39 5.20
N ALA A 23 -1.04 -12.81 5.19
CA ALA A 23 -2.25 -13.49 5.67
C ALA A 23 -2.90 -14.37 4.60
N CYS A 24 -2.98 -13.89 3.36
CA CYS A 24 -3.67 -14.60 2.27
C CYS A 24 -2.79 -14.99 1.08
N GLY A 25 -1.52 -14.54 1.05
CA GLY A 25 -0.60 -14.78 -0.07
C GLY A 25 -0.88 -13.94 -1.32
N GLY A 26 -1.89 -13.05 -1.30
CA GLY A 26 -2.29 -12.23 -2.45
C GLY A 26 -1.21 -11.21 -2.84
N PRO A 27 -0.97 -10.98 -4.15
CA PRO A 27 0.00 -10.01 -4.64
C PRO A 27 -0.55 -8.58 -4.72
N ASP A 28 -1.86 -8.39 -4.55
CA ASP A 28 -2.50 -7.07 -4.62
C ASP A 28 -2.26 -6.31 -3.31
N VAL A 29 -1.13 -5.63 -3.24
CA VAL A 29 -0.70 -4.82 -2.09
C VAL A 29 -0.62 -3.34 -2.49
N GLY A 30 -1.16 -2.47 -1.64
CA GLY A 30 -1.09 -1.02 -1.78
C GLY A 30 -0.50 -0.35 -0.53
N ASP A 31 -0.22 0.93 -0.65
CA ASP A 31 0.22 1.78 0.47
C ASP A 31 -0.98 2.41 1.17
N LEU A 32 -0.90 2.53 2.49
CA LEU A 32 -1.83 3.35 3.24
C LEU A 32 -1.32 4.80 3.27
N PRO A 33 -1.99 5.77 2.61
CA PRO A 33 -1.54 7.16 2.61
C PRO A 33 -1.64 7.77 4.01
N GLY A 34 -0.59 8.47 4.44
CA GLY A 34 -0.55 9.24 5.69
C GLY A 34 0.12 8.56 6.88
N ASP A 35 0.58 7.32 6.74
CA ASP A 35 1.20 6.52 7.81
C ASP A 35 2.69 6.22 7.54
N PHE A 36 3.34 7.13 6.81
CA PHE A 36 4.81 7.12 6.68
C PHE A 36 5.40 8.02 7.76
N ASP A 37 6.06 7.40 8.75
CA ASP A 37 6.86 8.13 9.73
C ASP A 37 8.32 8.22 9.23
N PRO A 38 8.79 9.41 8.82
CA PRO A 38 10.16 9.59 8.33
C PRO A 38 11.22 9.46 9.43
N GLN A 39 10.86 9.52 10.71
CA GLN A 39 11.80 9.31 11.82
C GLN A 39 12.04 7.82 12.07
N ASP A 40 10.99 7.01 11.96
CA ASP A 40 11.06 5.56 12.18
C ASP A 40 11.22 4.73 10.89
N TRP A 41 11.21 5.37 9.72
CA TRP A 41 11.30 4.72 8.40
C TRP A 41 10.26 3.60 8.23
N VAL A 42 9.08 3.81 8.81
CA VAL A 42 7.97 2.87 8.80
C VAL A 42 7.06 3.19 7.61
N ALA A 43 6.76 2.18 6.81
CA ALA A 43 5.73 2.22 5.78
C ALA A 43 4.61 1.24 6.13
N VAL A 44 3.35 1.66 5.96
CA VAL A 44 2.19 0.79 6.17
C VAL A 44 1.65 0.31 4.83
N LEU A 45 1.55 -1.01 4.71
CA LEU A 45 1.01 -1.72 3.56
C LEU A 45 -0.36 -2.32 3.87
N VAL A 46 -1.19 -2.43 2.84
CA VAL A 46 -2.50 -3.08 2.91
C VAL A 46 -2.67 -4.07 1.77
N CYS A 47 -3.22 -5.24 2.08
CA CYS A 47 -3.66 -6.19 1.07
C CYS A 47 -5.05 -5.81 0.57
N LEU A 48 -5.16 -5.52 -0.72
CA LEU A 48 -6.43 -5.15 -1.36
C LEU A 48 -7.37 -6.35 -1.54
N THR A 49 -6.87 -7.58 -1.35
CA THR A 49 -7.67 -8.82 -1.41
C THR A 49 -8.39 -9.14 -0.10
N CYS A 50 -7.74 -8.94 1.05
CA CYS A 50 -8.25 -9.37 2.37
C CYS A 50 -8.25 -8.29 3.45
N ASP A 51 -7.92 -7.04 3.10
CA ASP A 51 -7.78 -5.88 3.99
C ASP A 51 -6.76 -6.06 5.14
N HIS A 52 -5.90 -7.07 5.07
CA HIS A 52 -4.84 -7.24 6.05
C HIS A 52 -3.83 -6.10 5.95
N ARG A 53 -3.46 -5.50 7.08
CA ARG A 53 -2.55 -4.35 7.17
C ARG A 53 -1.33 -4.73 7.99
N TRP A 54 -0.17 -4.28 7.54
CA TRP A 54 1.09 -4.49 8.25
C TRP A 54 2.04 -3.32 8.02
N SER A 55 2.92 -3.09 8.99
CA SER A 55 4.01 -2.13 8.85
C SER A 55 5.30 -2.82 8.43
N VAL A 56 6.11 -2.10 7.67
CA VAL A 56 7.47 -2.48 7.31
C VAL A 56 8.37 -1.35 7.77
N SER A 57 9.34 -1.67 8.62
CA SER A 57 10.39 -0.76 9.09
C SER A 57 11.73 -1.20 8.53
N CYS A 58 12.60 -0.25 8.21
CA CYS A 58 13.98 -0.52 7.76
C CYS A 58 14.94 -0.61 8.95
#